data_AF-A0A380S9S3-F1
#
_entry.id   AF-A0A380S9S3-F1
#
_cell.length_a   1.000
_cell.length_b   1.000
_cell.length_c   1.000
_cell.angle_alpha   90.00
_cell.angle_beta   90.00
_cell.angle_gamma   90.00
#
_symmetry.space_group_name_H-M   'P 1'
#
loop_
_entity.id
_entity.type
_entity.pdbx_description
1 polymer ?
#
loop_
_entity_poly.entity_id
_entity_poly.type
_entity_poly.pdbx_seq_one_letter_code
_entity_poly.pdbx_strand_id
1 'polypeptide(L)'
;MSFWPGEKLRYAETHFKFKLPWSLLYKPWPEIIFDAPFQFVPSVEPYLWIVVRDADHFPTTIKNAEIVLKTRTQNAQAPDLQLQDAPQPDIVICKDLNIEVREQMKFIPLALGKIPAGTYEAHCKLTVEREGKSQTFERWNLSRLKPVPLRFKVLKEMPPIAPGYAAGEMHCHTHYSADHVEYGATPEVLQLAAKAVGLDFVNCTDHAYDFAFTQEDYTKEADSPVPRFQKLREEIAALPVKDENGGDMPLMLAGEEVSAGNSKGENVHMTVLAPEGYLPGLGDCGRYWLENRPTRSIKQILNMTEAHCFAAHPFQQMGLLEKFVFRRGYWKPEDLQLKNKHSIRGLQFWNGIRDEGFKLGREFWINELGKGNYLLPIGGNDAHGDLNSMTAVDLPLISLKHTRAHTFGNVRTVIKLDESGAKQKSPLSLADINAAFAADNCYITDGPALWWERDNNGITFHARSNKETGGGFRYVRIYGRRIQNNGKLAPEEEVMIGSQVATPDHADIPVATLGFAYVRAECETATGKFALTSAAQLL
;
A
#
# COMPACT_ATOMS: atom_id res chain seq x y z
N MET A 1 32.22 -6.36 21.38
CA MET A 1 33.35 -6.46 20.44
C MET A 1 33.26 -7.84 19.78
N SER A 2 33.26 -7.98 18.45
CA SER A 2 34.46 -8.57 17.83
C SER A 2 34.98 -7.83 16.58
N PHE A 3 36.24 -8.14 16.24
CA PHE A 3 36.97 -7.81 15.02
C PHE A 3 37.19 -9.08 14.16
N TRP A 4 36.36 -10.13 14.34
CA TRP A 4 36.56 -11.43 13.70
C TRP A 4 35.64 -11.63 12.48
N PRO A 5 36.12 -12.23 11.38
CA PRO A 5 35.28 -12.67 10.28
C PRO A 5 34.27 -13.71 10.79
N GLY A 6 32.97 -13.47 10.56
CA GLY A 6 31.91 -14.43 10.90
C GLY A 6 30.84 -13.94 11.89
N GLU A 7 31.00 -12.78 12.53
CA GLU A 7 29.89 -12.14 13.26
C GLU A 7 28.97 -11.40 12.27
N LYS A 8 27.70 -11.83 12.20
CA LYS A 8 26.65 -11.18 11.42
C LYS A 8 26.45 -9.74 11.92
N LEU A 9 26.42 -8.77 11.02
CA LEU A 9 26.11 -7.36 11.32
C LEU A 9 24.61 -7.21 11.60
N ARG A 10 24.29 -6.44 12.64
CA ARG A 10 22.95 -6.34 13.26
C ARG A 10 22.69 -4.87 13.59
N TYR A 11 21.79 -4.11 12.92
CA TYR A 11 21.33 -2.80 13.47
C TYR A 11 20.25 -1.94 12.73
N ALA A 12 19.23 -1.39 13.44
CA ALA A 12 18.27 -0.35 12.97
C ALA A 12 18.70 1.13 13.07
N GLU A 13 18.44 1.91 12.02
CA GLU A 13 19.28 3.07 11.69
C GLU A 13 19.23 4.30 12.63
N THR A 14 18.14 4.55 13.35
CA THR A 14 18.01 5.74 14.23
C THR A 14 18.64 5.58 15.61
N HIS A 15 18.83 4.36 16.12
CA HIS A 15 19.59 4.12 17.36
C HIS A 15 20.99 3.57 17.11
N PHE A 16 21.41 3.42 15.84
CA PHE A 16 22.70 2.81 15.53
C PHE A 16 23.87 3.61 16.01
N LYS A 17 24.81 2.90 16.62
CA LYS A 17 26.21 3.26 16.68
C LYS A 17 26.99 2.10 16.07
N PHE A 18 27.68 2.31 14.96
CA PHE A 18 28.83 1.47 14.65
C PHE A 18 29.76 1.47 15.88
N LYS A 19 30.69 0.52 15.98
CA LYS A 19 31.82 0.64 16.92
C LYS A 19 32.70 1.88 16.64
N LEU A 20 32.37 2.66 15.61
CA LEU A 20 32.82 4.03 15.35
C LEU A 20 31.79 5.03 15.94
N PRO A 21 32.22 6.07 16.66
CA PRO A 21 31.34 6.94 17.46
C PRO A 21 30.31 7.82 16.71
N TRP A 22 30.00 7.56 15.43
CA TRP A 22 29.35 8.54 14.56
C TRP A 22 28.20 7.93 13.75
N SER A 23 27.02 7.80 14.35
CA SER A 23 25.76 7.91 13.59
C SER A 23 25.21 9.30 13.83
N LEU A 24 24.91 10.01 12.76
CA LEU A 24 24.35 11.35 12.84
C LEU A 24 22.82 11.30 13.02
N LEU A 25 22.26 10.09 12.93
CA LEU A 25 20.86 9.78 13.18
C LEU A 25 20.59 9.43 14.65
N TYR A 26 21.61 8.97 15.39
CA TYR A 26 21.49 8.56 16.80
C TYR A 26 20.90 9.63 17.73
N LYS A 27 19.90 9.25 18.51
CA LYS A 27 19.41 10.02 19.66
C LYS A 27 19.17 9.13 20.89
N PRO A 28 19.47 9.61 22.11
CA PRO A 28 19.14 8.91 23.34
C PRO A 28 17.68 9.20 23.73
N TRP A 29 16.73 8.83 22.87
CA TRP A 29 15.29 8.97 23.07
C TRP A 29 14.62 7.85 22.27
N PRO A 30 13.45 7.33 22.69
CA PRO A 30 12.68 6.45 21.82
C PRO A 30 12.32 7.22 20.54
N GLU A 31 12.10 6.53 19.44
CA GLU A 31 11.58 7.21 18.27
C GLU A 31 10.12 7.58 18.51
N ILE A 32 9.76 8.83 18.24
CA ILE A 32 8.39 9.31 18.44
C ILE A 32 7.94 10.04 17.19
N ILE A 33 6.79 9.64 16.66
CA ILE A 33 6.17 10.19 15.44
C ILE A 33 4.67 10.38 15.65
N PHE A 34 4.12 11.47 15.12
CA PHE A 34 2.70 11.58 14.85
C PHE A 34 2.40 11.11 13.43
N ASP A 35 1.44 10.20 13.30
CA ASP A 35 0.92 9.75 12.01
C ASP A 35 -0.61 9.70 11.96
N ALA A 36 -1.19 9.73 10.77
CA ALA A 36 -2.64 9.74 10.58
C ALA A 36 -3.01 9.26 9.17
N PRO A 37 -4.19 8.65 8.97
CA PRO A 37 -4.68 8.38 7.62
C PRO A 37 -4.69 9.65 6.77
N PHE A 38 -4.30 9.55 5.50
CA PHE A 38 -4.32 10.69 4.57
C PHE A 38 -5.75 11.18 4.24
N GLN A 39 -6.77 10.42 4.62
CA GLN A 39 -8.17 10.70 4.34
C GLN A 39 -9.09 10.03 5.37
N PHE A 40 -10.20 10.70 5.66
CA PHE A 40 -11.32 10.19 6.45
C PHE A 40 -12.59 10.27 5.60
N VAL A 41 -13.23 9.14 5.36
CA VAL A 41 -14.54 9.06 4.71
C VAL A 41 -15.65 9.61 5.61
N PRO A 42 -16.82 9.97 5.05
CA PRO A 42 -17.94 10.42 5.87
C PRO A 42 -18.26 9.43 7.00
N SER A 43 -18.69 9.98 8.14
CA SER A 43 -19.07 9.22 9.35
C SER A 43 -17.94 8.57 10.13
N VAL A 44 -16.69 8.58 9.64
CA VAL A 44 -15.53 8.21 10.45
C VAL A 44 -15.00 9.43 11.17
N GLU A 45 -14.97 9.37 12.51
CA GLU A 45 -14.35 10.42 13.31
C GLU A 45 -12.84 10.48 13.02
N PRO A 46 -12.28 11.66 12.64
CA PRO A 46 -10.86 11.77 12.44
C PRO A 46 -10.05 11.53 13.73
N TYR A 47 -8.95 10.81 13.59
CA TYR A 47 -8.03 10.53 14.67
C TYR A 47 -6.59 10.48 14.13
N LEU A 48 -5.62 10.50 15.04
CA LEU A 48 -4.21 10.34 14.71
C LEU A 48 -3.55 9.45 15.76
N TRP A 49 -2.33 8.99 15.51
CA TRP A 49 -1.57 8.22 16.50
C TRP A 49 -0.30 8.97 16.89
N ILE A 50 0.05 8.85 18.17
CA ILE A 50 1.44 8.96 18.58
C ILE A 50 2.02 7.54 18.51
N VAL A 51 3.00 7.37 17.64
CA VAL A 51 3.79 6.15 17.49
C VAL A 51 5.05 6.32 18.31
N VAL A 52 5.30 5.41 19.24
CA VAL A 52 6.53 5.35 20.05
C VAL A 52 7.23 4.03 19.77
N ARG A 53 8.52 4.09 19.43
CA ARG A 53 9.38 2.92 19.18
C ARG A 53 10.61 2.92 20.07
N ASP A 54 11.09 1.74 20.41
CA ASP A 54 12.28 1.49 21.24
C ASP A 54 12.18 2.08 22.66
N ALA A 55 10.96 2.17 23.21
CA ALA A 55 10.75 2.66 24.57
C ALA A 55 11.05 1.61 25.65
N ASP A 56 11.25 0.35 25.27
CA ASP A 56 11.87 -0.68 26.12
C ASP A 56 13.35 -0.35 26.41
N HIS A 57 14.06 0.24 25.44
CA HIS A 57 15.42 0.74 25.61
C HIS A 57 15.48 2.17 26.17
N PHE A 58 14.52 3.01 25.80
CA PHE A 58 14.45 4.40 26.24
C PHE A 58 13.08 4.74 26.87
N PRO A 59 12.77 4.21 28.07
CA PRO A 59 11.48 4.46 28.73
C PRO A 59 11.18 5.95 28.83
N THR A 60 9.97 6.36 28.44
CA THR A 60 9.55 7.76 28.43
C THR A 60 8.11 7.92 28.87
N THR A 61 7.79 9.08 29.40
CA THR A 61 6.41 9.46 29.72
C THR A 61 5.95 10.55 28.76
N ILE A 62 4.85 10.29 28.06
CA ILE A 62 4.18 11.28 27.22
C ILE A 62 3.28 12.13 28.11
N LYS A 63 3.55 13.43 28.21
CA LYS A 63 2.84 14.34 29.12
C LYS A 63 1.60 14.93 28.46
N ASN A 64 1.78 15.62 27.34
CA ASN A 64 0.69 16.24 26.60
C ASN A 64 0.97 16.29 25.09
N ALA A 65 -0.10 16.43 24.31
CA ALA A 65 -0.07 16.66 22.88
C ALA A 65 -0.90 17.92 22.54
N GLU A 66 -0.38 18.76 21.65
CA GLU A 66 -1.07 19.92 21.07
C GLU A 66 -1.13 19.72 19.55
N ILE A 67 -2.32 19.79 18.98
CA ILE A 67 -2.55 19.64 17.54
C ILE A 67 -3.29 20.88 17.04
N VAL A 68 -2.66 21.60 16.13
CA VAL A 68 -3.25 22.76 15.45
C VAL A 68 -3.60 22.38 14.02
N LEU A 69 -4.89 22.37 13.70
CA LEU A 69 -5.40 22.08 12.37
C LEU A 69 -5.64 23.38 11.62
N LYS A 70 -5.01 23.49 10.45
CA LYS A 70 -5.16 24.62 9.53
C LYS A 70 -5.89 24.18 8.29
N THR A 71 -6.98 24.86 7.93
CA THR A 71 -7.69 24.57 6.69
C THR A 71 -6.85 25.04 5.50
N ARG A 72 -6.71 24.17 4.51
CA ARG A 72 -6.11 24.53 3.23
C ARG A 72 -7.21 24.90 2.25
N THR A 73 -7.26 26.15 1.83
CA THR A 73 -8.05 26.54 0.65
C THR A 73 -7.44 25.83 -0.56
N GLN A 74 -8.24 25.00 -1.24
CA GLN A 74 -7.82 24.31 -2.46
C GLN A 74 -7.65 25.34 -3.58
N ASN A 75 -6.51 26.00 -3.67
CA ASN A 75 -6.09 26.76 -4.85
C ASN A 75 -4.58 26.90 -4.88
N ALA A 76 -3.89 25.92 -5.46
CA ALA A 76 -2.47 26.05 -5.77
C ALA A 76 -2.10 25.59 -7.20
N GLN A 77 -3.09 25.35 -8.08
CA GLN A 77 -2.81 25.01 -9.49
C GLN A 77 -3.74 25.68 -10.53
N ALA A 78 -4.63 26.59 -10.13
CA ALA A 78 -5.39 27.44 -11.06
C ALA A 78 -5.36 28.90 -10.53
N PRO A 79 -4.70 29.86 -11.23
CA PRO A 79 -4.58 31.24 -10.75
C PRO A 79 -5.89 32.05 -10.74
N ASP A 80 -6.97 31.58 -11.39
CA ASP A 80 -8.07 32.45 -11.82
C ASP A 80 -9.45 32.20 -11.18
N LEU A 81 -9.56 31.43 -10.10
CA LEU A 81 -10.82 31.34 -9.33
C LEU A 81 -10.57 31.47 -7.83
N GLN A 82 -10.36 32.72 -7.39
CA GLN A 82 -10.44 33.08 -5.98
C GLN A 82 -11.91 32.97 -5.52
N LEU A 83 -12.34 31.79 -5.10
CA LEU A 83 -13.42 31.71 -4.12
C LEU A 83 -12.86 32.22 -2.79
N GLN A 84 -13.27 33.42 -2.42
CA GLN A 84 -13.03 34.03 -1.11
C GLN A 84 -13.83 33.26 -0.05
N ASP A 85 -13.36 32.08 0.33
CA ASP A 85 -13.77 31.52 1.61
C ASP A 85 -13.03 32.30 2.71
N ALA A 86 -13.79 32.88 3.63
CA ALA A 86 -13.21 33.55 4.80
C ALA A 86 -12.25 32.59 5.52
N PRO A 87 -11.09 33.07 6.02
CA PRO A 87 -10.16 32.23 6.74
C PRO A 87 -10.89 31.55 7.91
N GLN A 88 -10.98 30.22 7.84
CA GLN A 88 -11.51 29.41 8.94
C GLN A 88 -10.55 29.52 10.13
N PRO A 89 -11.05 29.71 11.36
CA PRO A 89 -10.18 29.73 12.53
C PRO A 89 -9.47 28.38 12.68
N ASP A 90 -8.21 28.42 13.12
CA ASP A 90 -7.45 27.22 13.45
C ASP A 90 -8.18 26.40 14.53
N ILE A 91 -8.27 25.08 14.34
CA ILE A 91 -8.81 24.17 15.36
C ILE A 91 -7.65 23.71 16.22
N VAL A 92 -7.67 24.06 17.51
CA VAL A 92 -6.62 23.70 18.47
C VAL A 92 -7.13 22.60 19.39
N ILE A 93 -6.40 21.50 19.46
CA ILE A 93 -6.73 20.32 20.26
C ILE A 93 -5.57 20.05 21.22
N CYS A 94 -5.84 20.16 22.51
CA CYS A 94 -4.87 19.83 23.56
C CYS A 94 -5.33 18.55 24.28
N LYS A 95 -4.40 17.62 24.49
CA LYS A 95 -4.64 16.36 25.21
C LYS A 95 -3.61 16.21 26.31
N ASP A 96 -4.07 16.13 27.55
CA ASP A 96 -3.26 15.68 28.68
C ASP A 96 -3.27 14.15 28.71
N LEU A 97 -2.10 13.53 28.61
CA LEU A 97 -1.95 12.10 28.40
C LEU A 97 -1.37 11.41 29.63
N ASN A 98 -0.23 11.89 30.13
CA ASN A 98 0.53 11.25 31.23
C ASN A 98 0.66 9.72 31.06
N ILE A 99 1.01 9.26 29.85
CA ILE A 99 1.15 7.85 29.51
C ILE A 99 2.62 7.46 29.62
N GLU A 100 2.93 6.49 30.47
CA GLU A 100 4.23 5.84 30.49
C GLU A 100 4.31 4.78 29.38
N VAL A 101 5.42 4.78 28.64
CA VAL A 101 5.70 3.83 27.56
C VAL A 101 7.01 3.13 27.84
N ARG A 102 6.95 1.79 27.85
CA ARG A 102 8.06 0.86 28.11
C ARG A 102 8.13 -0.28 27.10
N GLU A 103 7.17 -0.34 26.19
CA GLU A 103 7.06 -1.36 25.17
C GLU A 103 7.97 -1.02 23.98
N GLN A 104 8.42 -2.04 23.24
CA GLN A 104 9.23 -1.85 22.03
C GLN A 104 8.49 -0.99 20.99
N MET A 105 7.16 -1.15 20.88
CA MET A 105 6.33 -0.30 20.03
C MET A 105 4.95 -0.07 20.63
N LYS A 106 4.46 1.16 20.53
CA LYS A 106 3.13 1.53 21.00
C LYS A 106 2.47 2.57 20.10
N PHE A 107 1.21 2.32 19.74
CA PHE A 107 0.35 3.27 19.04
C PHE A 107 -0.67 3.82 20.04
N ILE A 108 -0.62 5.13 20.27
CA ILE A 108 -1.55 5.83 21.18
C ILE A 108 -2.54 6.62 20.31
N PRO A 109 -3.79 6.17 20.19
CA PRO A 109 -4.79 6.85 19.38
C PRO A 109 -5.23 8.16 20.05
N LEU A 110 -5.38 9.20 19.25
CA LEU A 110 -5.88 10.51 19.64
C LEU A 110 -7.04 10.90 18.73
N ALA A 111 -8.25 10.74 19.27
CA ALA A 111 -9.46 11.24 18.62
C ALA A 111 -9.42 12.77 18.53
N LEU A 112 -9.64 13.29 17.31
CA LEU A 112 -9.66 14.72 17.04
C LEU A 112 -11.05 15.35 17.22
N GLY A 113 -12.08 14.54 17.48
CA GLY A 113 -13.45 15.03 17.51
C GLY A 113 -14.03 15.22 16.12
N LYS A 114 -15.24 15.81 16.08
CA LYS A 114 -15.92 16.13 14.82
C LYS A 114 -15.24 17.31 14.14
N ILE A 115 -14.54 17.04 13.04
CA ILE A 115 -13.96 18.05 12.14
C ILE A 115 -14.86 18.19 10.91
N PRO A 116 -15.17 19.41 10.44
CA PRO A 116 -15.89 19.61 9.19
C PRO A 116 -15.20 18.97 7.97
N ALA A 117 -15.95 18.69 6.92
CA ALA A 117 -15.35 18.27 5.65
C ALA A 117 -14.41 19.36 5.12
N GLY A 118 -13.23 18.96 4.62
CA GLY A 118 -12.19 19.88 4.18
C GLY A 118 -10.82 19.23 4.05
N THR A 119 -9.86 20.01 3.58
CA THR A 119 -8.44 19.63 3.54
C THR A 119 -7.69 20.34 4.66
N TYR A 120 -6.91 19.60 5.44
CA TYR A 120 -6.24 20.11 6.64
C TYR A 120 -4.74 19.83 6.64
N GLU A 121 -3.98 20.77 7.20
CA GLU A 121 -2.62 20.55 7.69
C GLU A 121 -2.64 20.48 9.22
N ALA A 122 -2.12 19.39 9.79
CA ALA A 122 -2.01 19.18 11.23
C ALA A 122 -0.58 19.46 11.68
N HIS A 123 -0.42 20.51 12.49
CA HIS A 123 0.82 20.85 13.18
C HIS A 123 0.77 20.28 14.59
N CYS A 124 1.51 19.20 14.81
CA CYS A 124 1.51 18.48 16.07
C CYS A 124 2.74 18.80 16.92
N LYS A 125 2.54 19.03 18.21
CA LYS A 125 3.59 19.13 19.23
C LYS A 125 3.34 18.09 20.32
N LEU A 126 4.41 17.47 20.78
CA LEU A 126 4.37 16.51 21.87
C LEU A 126 5.35 16.91 22.95
N THR A 127 4.89 17.01 24.20
CA THR A 127 5.77 17.18 25.36
C THR A 127 5.96 15.83 26.03
N VAL A 128 7.22 15.44 26.19
CA VAL A 128 7.63 14.19 26.82
C VAL A 128 8.55 14.44 28.00
N GLU A 129 8.69 13.44 28.85
CA GLU A 129 9.60 13.43 29.98
C GLU A 129 10.39 12.11 30.02
N ARG A 130 11.68 12.20 30.28
CA ARG A 130 12.56 11.05 30.52
C ARG A 130 13.65 11.43 31.51
N GLU A 131 13.86 10.60 32.53
CA GLU A 131 14.92 10.80 33.54
C GLU A 131 14.88 12.22 34.16
N GLY A 132 13.68 12.74 34.41
CA GLY A 132 13.45 14.10 34.95
C GLY A 132 13.69 15.26 33.97
N LYS A 133 14.02 14.97 32.70
CA LYS A 133 14.17 15.97 31.64
C LYS A 133 12.92 16.02 30.79
N SER A 134 12.36 17.22 30.61
CA SER A 134 11.24 17.45 29.69
C SER A 134 11.74 17.99 28.35
N GLN A 135 11.15 17.50 27.26
CA GLN A 135 11.45 17.94 25.91
C GLN A 135 10.17 18.00 25.07
N THR A 136 10.09 18.98 24.17
CA THR A 136 8.99 19.09 23.19
C THR A 136 9.50 18.75 21.80
N PHE A 137 8.74 17.95 21.07
CA PHE A 137 9.00 17.56 19.68
C PHE A 137 7.87 18.06 18.78
N GLU A 138 8.22 18.45 17.55
CA GLU A 138 7.27 18.84 16.51
C GLU A 138 7.13 17.72 15.50
N ARG A 139 5.94 17.13 15.38
CA ARG A 139 5.59 15.94 14.60
C ARG A 139 6.42 14.68 14.88
N TRP A 140 7.74 14.77 14.91
CA TRP A 140 8.64 13.67 15.23
C TRP A 140 9.93 14.16 15.89
N ASN A 141 10.68 13.22 16.47
CA ASN A 141 12.01 13.50 17.02
C ASN A 141 13.18 13.01 16.14
N LEU A 142 12.92 12.61 14.89
CA LEU A 142 13.94 12.13 13.95
C LEU A 142 15.06 13.15 13.71
N SER A 143 16.31 12.69 13.74
CA SER A 143 17.48 13.54 13.52
C SER A 143 17.59 13.95 12.05
N ARG A 144 18.05 15.20 11.80
CA ARG A 144 18.35 15.74 10.47
C ARG A 144 17.18 15.79 9.47
N LEU A 145 16.00 15.41 9.89
CA LEU A 145 14.78 15.54 9.11
C LEU A 145 13.93 16.69 9.67
N LYS A 146 13.72 17.72 8.87
CA LYS A 146 12.88 18.86 9.26
C LYS A 146 11.42 18.42 9.34
N PRO A 147 10.73 18.63 10.48
CA PRO A 147 9.29 18.37 10.59
C PRO A 147 8.49 19.11 9.52
N VAL A 148 7.57 18.39 8.87
CA VAL A 148 6.54 18.96 7.98
C VAL A 148 5.17 18.57 8.53
N PRO A 149 4.08 19.33 8.37
CA PRO A 149 2.79 18.96 8.94
C PRO A 149 2.21 17.68 8.33
N LEU A 150 1.35 16.99 9.08
CA LEU A 150 0.48 15.94 8.54
C LEU A 150 -0.54 16.56 7.58
N ARG A 151 -0.92 15.85 6.52
CA ARG A 151 -1.89 16.32 5.53
C ARG A 151 -2.99 15.30 5.34
N PHE A 152 -4.23 15.69 5.64
CA PHE A 152 -5.36 14.80 5.43
C PHE A 152 -6.60 15.53 4.91
N LYS A 153 -7.53 14.75 4.37
CA LYS A 153 -8.86 15.23 3.97
C LYS A 153 -9.94 14.60 4.84
N VAL A 154 -10.92 15.38 5.26
CA VAL A 154 -12.20 14.87 5.76
C VAL A 154 -13.20 15.02 4.63
N LEU A 155 -13.68 13.91 4.10
CA LEU A 155 -14.51 13.91 2.90
C LEU A 155 -15.96 14.25 3.22
N LYS A 156 -16.61 14.95 2.28
CA LYS A 156 -18.05 15.16 2.31
C LYS A 156 -18.82 13.96 1.74
N GLU A 157 -18.24 13.27 0.77
CA GLU A 157 -18.84 12.16 0.04
C GLU A 157 -17.89 10.96 0.01
N MET A 158 -18.42 9.74 -0.02
CA MET A 158 -17.59 8.54 -0.20
C MET A 158 -16.85 8.61 -1.55
N PRO A 159 -15.60 8.11 -1.65
CA PRO A 159 -15.01 7.83 -2.95
C PRO A 159 -15.93 6.88 -3.74
N PRO A 160 -16.11 7.08 -5.05
CA PRO A 160 -16.98 6.23 -5.84
C PRO A 160 -16.41 4.81 -5.92
N ILE A 161 -17.27 3.83 -5.65
CA ILE A 161 -17.02 2.39 -5.85
C ILE A 161 -18.27 1.85 -6.54
N ALA A 162 -18.08 0.98 -7.53
CA ALA A 162 -19.19 0.38 -8.25
C ALA A 162 -20.01 -0.55 -7.33
N PRO A 163 -21.35 -0.62 -7.46
CA PRO A 163 -22.15 -1.58 -6.73
C PRO A 163 -21.68 -3.02 -6.98
N GLY A 164 -21.55 -3.83 -5.92
CA GLY A 164 -21.05 -5.20 -6.02
C GLY A 164 -19.52 -5.31 -6.16
N TYR A 165 -18.77 -4.24 -5.86
CA TYR A 165 -17.31 -4.26 -5.82
C TYR A 165 -16.80 -3.99 -4.41
N ALA A 166 -15.59 -4.48 -4.13
CA ALA A 166 -14.84 -4.18 -2.91
C ALA A 166 -13.48 -3.58 -3.26
N ALA A 167 -13.08 -2.52 -2.56
CA ALA A 167 -11.78 -1.87 -2.70
C ALA A 167 -10.81 -2.35 -1.62
N GLY A 168 -9.57 -2.66 -1.99
CA GLY A 168 -8.57 -3.12 -1.04
C GLY A 168 -7.16 -2.58 -1.26
N GLU A 169 -6.41 -2.61 -0.17
CA GLU A 169 -4.95 -2.51 -0.15
C GLU A 169 -4.36 -3.89 -0.43
N MET A 170 -3.50 -4.01 -1.45
CA MET A 170 -2.93 -5.29 -1.86
C MET A 170 -1.51 -5.51 -1.39
N HIS A 171 -0.84 -4.46 -0.90
CA HIS A 171 0.55 -4.52 -0.49
C HIS A 171 0.80 -3.52 0.63
N CYS A 172 0.92 -4.02 1.86
CA CYS A 172 1.33 -3.24 3.01
C CYS A 172 1.97 -4.15 4.05
N HIS A 173 2.75 -3.55 4.94
CA HIS A 173 3.54 -4.26 5.92
C HIS A 173 3.03 -3.96 7.32
N THR A 174 2.99 -5.01 8.14
CA THR A 174 2.67 -4.91 9.56
C THR A 174 3.95 -4.83 10.38
N HIS A 175 3.80 -4.74 11.69
CA HIS A 175 4.91 -4.82 12.63
C HIS A 175 5.69 -6.14 12.63
N TYR A 176 5.28 -7.12 11.83
CA TYR A 176 6.05 -8.33 11.56
C TYR A 176 7.13 -8.12 10.50
N SER A 177 6.94 -7.19 9.55
CA SER A 177 8.04 -6.61 8.79
C SER A 177 8.75 -5.64 9.69
N ALA A 178 9.89 -6.07 10.18
CA ALA A 178 10.68 -5.35 11.17
C ALA A 178 12.13 -5.66 10.86
N ASP A 179 12.75 -4.72 10.14
CA ASP A 179 14.16 -4.76 9.86
C ASP A 179 14.83 -3.42 10.14
N HIS A 180 16.03 -3.25 9.63
CA HIS A 180 16.85 -2.09 9.91
C HIS A 180 16.32 -0.78 9.31
N VAL A 181 15.51 -0.89 8.27
CA VAL A 181 15.04 0.18 7.39
C VAL A 181 13.53 0.29 7.47
N GLU A 182 12.84 -0.83 7.64
CA GLU A 182 11.40 -0.98 7.45
C GLU A 182 10.70 -1.52 8.70
N TYR A 183 9.59 -0.89 9.07
CA TYR A 183 8.74 -1.30 10.17
C TYR A 183 7.29 -0.99 9.85
N GLY A 184 6.39 -1.96 9.90
CA GLY A 184 4.98 -1.71 9.67
C GLY A 184 4.17 -1.35 10.93
N ALA A 185 2.89 -1.03 10.72
CA ALA A 185 1.94 -0.78 11.80
C ALA A 185 1.31 -2.08 12.33
N THR A 186 0.63 -2.05 13.49
CA THR A 186 -0.11 -3.24 13.94
C THR A 186 -1.30 -3.53 13.01
N PRO A 187 -1.76 -4.80 12.90
CA PRO A 187 -2.96 -5.13 12.13
C PRO A 187 -4.19 -4.30 12.52
N GLU A 188 -4.36 -3.99 13.82
CA GLU A 188 -5.44 -3.13 14.33
C GLU A 188 -5.36 -1.70 13.78
N VAL A 189 -4.16 -1.09 13.80
CA VAL A 189 -3.94 0.27 13.28
C VAL A 189 -4.22 0.32 11.77
N LEU A 190 -3.79 -0.70 11.02
CA LEU A 190 -4.08 -0.80 9.59
C LEU A 190 -5.58 -0.99 9.32
N GLN A 191 -6.29 -1.78 10.13
CA GLN A 191 -7.73 -1.97 9.99
C GLN A 191 -8.51 -0.67 10.24
N LEU A 192 -8.13 0.09 11.27
CA LEU A 192 -8.69 1.40 11.56
C LEU A 192 -8.38 2.39 10.43
N ALA A 193 -7.14 2.42 9.95
CA ALA A 193 -6.74 3.29 8.83
C ALA A 193 -7.51 2.95 7.55
N ALA A 194 -7.68 1.66 7.26
CA ALA A 194 -8.46 1.16 6.13
C ALA A 194 -9.91 1.61 6.20
N LYS A 195 -10.53 1.53 7.38
CA LYS A 195 -11.88 2.05 7.62
C LYS A 195 -11.94 3.56 7.37
N ALA A 196 -10.95 4.31 7.86
CA ALA A 196 -10.87 5.75 7.66
C ALA A 196 -10.74 6.15 6.18
N VAL A 197 -9.92 5.45 5.39
CA VAL A 197 -9.75 5.78 3.96
C VAL A 197 -10.84 5.19 3.06
N GLY A 198 -11.70 4.32 3.60
CA GLY A 198 -12.81 3.68 2.87
C GLY A 198 -12.37 2.48 2.03
N LEU A 199 -11.59 1.58 2.62
CA LEU A 199 -11.29 0.26 2.07
C LEU A 199 -12.19 -0.80 2.70
N ASP A 200 -12.46 -1.86 1.95
CA ASP A 200 -13.25 -3.01 2.37
C ASP A 200 -12.37 -4.20 2.81
N PHE A 201 -11.11 -4.26 2.34
CA PHE A 201 -10.15 -5.28 2.75
C PHE A 201 -8.69 -4.82 2.66
N VAL A 202 -7.79 -5.55 3.33
CA VAL A 202 -6.35 -5.30 3.36
C VAL A 202 -5.59 -6.62 3.31
N ASN A 203 -4.63 -6.72 2.40
CA ASN A 203 -3.66 -7.81 2.35
C ASN A 203 -2.34 -7.38 3.00
N CYS A 204 -2.09 -7.86 4.21
CA CYS A 204 -0.86 -7.61 4.96
C CYS A 204 0.25 -8.53 4.44
N THR A 205 1.13 -8.02 3.59
CA THR A 205 2.16 -8.77 2.87
C THR A 205 3.53 -8.58 3.50
N ASP A 206 3.66 -8.99 4.76
CA ASP A 206 4.95 -8.87 5.45
C ASP A 206 6.07 -9.62 4.73
N HIS A 207 7.30 -9.10 4.79
CA HIS A 207 8.43 -9.76 4.15
C HIS A 207 8.64 -11.16 4.75
N ALA A 208 8.71 -12.16 3.87
CA ALA A 208 8.92 -13.55 4.27
C ALA A 208 10.14 -13.70 5.20
N TYR A 209 11.22 -12.98 4.90
CA TYR A 209 12.43 -13.08 5.67
C TYR A 209 12.34 -12.55 7.11
N ASP A 210 11.44 -11.61 7.41
CA ASP A 210 11.35 -11.04 8.75
C ASP A 210 10.70 -12.01 9.75
N PHE A 211 9.89 -12.95 9.26
CA PHE A 211 9.43 -14.07 10.07
C PHE A 211 10.59 -14.96 10.54
N ALA A 212 11.72 -15.01 9.83
CA ALA A 212 12.87 -15.82 10.21
C ALA A 212 13.72 -15.22 11.35
N PHE A 213 13.36 -14.03 11.86
CA PHE A 213 14.07 -13.36 12.95
C PHE A 213 13.17 -13.11 14.17
N THR A 214 13.77 -12.94 15.35
CA THR A 214 13.02 -12.71 16.60
C THR A 214 12.42 -11.31 16.67
N GLN A 215 11.35 -11.11 17.44
CA GLN A 215 10.73 -9.78 17.61
C GLN A 215 11.64 -8.86 18.42
N GLU A 216 12.17 -9.42 19.49
CA GLU A 216 12.98 -8.73 20.50
C GLU A 216 14.32 -8.30 19.90
N ASP A 217 14.86 -9.12 19.00
CA ASP A 217 16.05 -8.82 18.23
C ASP A 217 15.87 -9.32 16.79
N TYR A 218 15.40 -8.45 15.90
CA TYR A 218 15.18 -8.72 14.47
C TYR A 218 16.47 -9.06 13.69
N THR A 219 17.61 -9.17 14.38
CA THR A 219 18.90 -9.58 13.82
C THR A 219 19.33 -10.97 14.28
N LYS A 220 18.60 -11.52 15.26
CA LYS A 220 18.77 -12.89 15.74
C LYS A 220 17.74 -13.77 15.05
N GLU A 221 18.21 -14.84 14.43
CA GLU A 221 17.34 -15.85 13.83
C GLU A 221 16.41 -16.45 14.90
N ALA A 222 15.15 -16.62 14.53
CA ALA A 222 14.19 -17.39 15.30
C ALA A 222 14.42 -18.89 15.05
N ASP A 223 14.01 -19.74 16.00
CA ASP A 223 14.09 -21.20 15.84
C ASP A 223 13.27 -21.69 14.64
N SER A 224 12.18 -20.98 14.31
CA SER A 224 11.36 -21.21 13.13
C SER A 224 10.57 -19.95 12.76
N PRO A 225 10.35 -19.67 11.47
CA PRO A 225 9.48 -18.58 11.02
C PRO A 225 7.98 -18.87 11.19
N VAL A 226 7.59 -20.15 11.22
CA VAL A 226 6.18 -20.58 11.23
C VAL A 226 5.39 -20.01 12.41
N PRO A 227 5.88 -20.05 13.67
CA PRO A 227 5.14 -19.49 14.81
C PRO A 227 4.85 -18.00 14.68
N ARG A 228 5.75 -17.22 14.08
CA ARG A 228 5.55 -15.77 13.90
C ARG A 228 4.50 -15.47 12.84
N PHE A 229 4.55 -16.17 11.70
CA PHE A 229 3.50 -16.07 10.69
C PHE A 229 2.13 -16.49 11.24
N GLN A 230 2.10 -17.58 12.02
CA GLN A 230 0.87 -18.03 12.69
C GLN A 230 0.35 -16.99 13.69
N LYS A 231 1.24 -16.30 14.41
CA LYS A 231 0.85 -15.22 15.33
C LYS A 231 0.24 -14.02 14.59
N LEU A 232 0.76 -13.63 13.42
CA LEU A 232 0.12 -12.62 12.56
C LEU A 232 -1.32 -13.04 12.20
N ARG A 233 -1.52 -14.31 11.81
CA ARG A 233 -2.86 -14.83 11.50
C ARG A 233 -3.80 -14.78 12.70
N GLU A 234 -3.30 -15.13 13.89
CA GLU A 234 -4.06 -15.07 15.14
C GLU A 234 -4.42 -13.64 15.52
N GLU A 235 -3.49 -12.69 15.40
CA GLU A 235 -3.76 -11.26 15.61
C GLU A 235 -4.85 -10.75 14.67
N ILE A 236 -4.76 -11.08 13.37
CA ILE A 236 -5.77 -10.73 12.37
C ILE A 236 -7.12 -11.38 12.69
N ALA A 237 -7.15 -12.66 13.08
CA ALA A 237 -8.38 -13.37 13.42
C ALA A 237 -9.05 -12.83 14.69
N ALA A 238 -8.29 -12.19 15.58
CA ALA A 238 -8.81 -11.56 16.79
C ALA A 238 -9.41 -10.16 16.56
N LEU A 239 -9.22 -9.57 15.37
CA LEU A 239 -9.74 -8.24 15.05
C LEU A 239 -11.27 -8.24 14.96
N PRO A 240 -11.92 -7.11 15.32
CA PRO A 240 -13.36 -6.99 15.21
C PRO A 240 -13.80 -7.00 13.74
N VAL A 241 -14.91 -7.69 13.47
CA VAL A 241 -15.59 -7.67 12.16
C VAL A 241 -16.63 -6.56 12.04
N LYS A 242 -17.02 -5.95 13.18
CA LYS A 242 -17.93 -4.82 13.28
C LYS A 242 -17.33 -3.74 14.18
N ASP A 243 -17.56 -2.48 13.85
CA ASP A 243 -17.24 -1.35 14.73
C ASP A 243 -18.26 -1.25 15.88
N GLU A 244 -17.99 -0.35 16.83
CA GLU A 244 -18.84 -0.08 18.01
C GLU A 244 -20.27 0.37 17.66
N ASN A 245 -20.50 0.84 16.43
CA ASN A 245 -21.79 1.28 15.92
C ASN A 245 -22.47 0.21 15.03
N GLY A 246 -21.88 -0.99 14.92
CA GLY A 246 -22.39 -2.11 14.12
C GLY A 246 -22.08 -2.02 12.62
N GLY A 247 -21.25 -1.07 12.19
CA GLY A 247 -20.76 -0.97 10.83
C GLY A 247 -19.69 -2.03 10.54
N ASP A 248 -19.60 -2.50 9.30
CA ASP A 248 -18.56 -3.47 8.91
C ASP A 248 -17.15 -2.89 9.04
N MET A 249 -16.24 -3.69 9.59
CA MET A 249 -14.81 -3.41 9.58
C MET A 249 -14.15 -4.03 8.34
N PRO A 250 -13.08 -3.43 7.80
CA PRO A 250 -12.36 -4.01 6.69
C PRO A 250 -11.85 -5.42 7.01
N LEU A 251 -11.97 -6.33 6.04
CA LEU A 251 -11.43 -7.68 6.14
C LEU A 251 -9.90 -7.63 6.07
N MET A 252 -9.23 -8.09 7.12
CA MET A 252 -7.77 -8.18 7.17
C MET A 252 -7.33 -9.58 6.76
N LEU A 253 -6.29 -9.65 5.92
CA LEU A 253 -5.73 -10.90 5.39
C LEU A 253 -4.23 -10.98 5.69
N ALA A 254 -3.78 -12.11 6.26
CA ALA A 254 -2.37 -12.38 6.51
C ALA A 254 -1.70 -12.91 5.24
N GLY A 255 -1.23 -12.01 4.38
CA GLY A 255 -0.43 -12.32 3.20
C GLY A 255 1.06 -12.43 3.51
N GLU A 256 1.86 -12.53 2.44
CA GLU A 256 3.32 -12.56 2.54
C GLU A 256 3.94 -11.93 1.27
N GLU A 257 4.99 -11.13 1.42
CA GLU A 257 5.85 -10.74 0.31
C GLU A 257 7.10 -11.63 0.30
N VAL A 258 7.16 -12.53 -0.68
CA VAL A 258 8.19 -13.55 -0.77
C VAL A 258 9.29 -13.10 -1.73
N SER A 259 10.52 -13.06 -1.23
CA SER A 259 11.72 -12.90 -2.06
C SER A 259 12.04 -14.21 -2.79
N ALA A 260 11.64 -14.27 -4.05
CA ALA A 260 11.70 -15.45 -4.90
C ALA A 260 12.73 -15.30 -6.03
N GLY A 261 13.31 -16.43 -6.44
CA GLY A 261 14.26 -16.48 -7.53
C GLY A 261 13.57 -16.43 -8.89
N ASN A 262 13.89 -15.40 -9.68
CA ASN A 262 13.50 -15.32 -11.08
C ASN A 262 14.28 -16.33 -11.95
N SER A 263 13.98 -16.37 -13.25
CA SER A 263 14.62 -17.23 -14.26
C SER A 263 16.13 -17.01 -14.43
N LYS A 264 16.68 -15.91 -13.89
CA LYS A 264 18.13 -15.64 -13.82
C LYS A 264 18.76 -15.98 -12.48
N GLY A 265 17.98 -16.43 -11.49
CA GLY A 265 18.44 -16.66 -10.13
C GLY A 265 18.71 -15.37 -9.35
N GLU A 266 18.08 -14.26 -9.75
CA GLU A 266 18.04 -12.99 -9.04
C GLU A 266 16.79 -12.93 -8.15
N ASN A 267 16.85 -12.18 -7.05
CA ASN A 267 15.70 -11.97 -6.17
C ASN A 267 14.72 -11.01 -6.84
N VAL A 268 13.46 -11.40 -6.86
CA VAL A 268 12.30 -10.55 -7.16
C VAL A 268 11.25 -10.76 -6.09
N HIS A 269 10.37 -9.79 -5.92
CA HIS A 269 9.33 -9.86 -4.91
C HIS A 269 8.00 -10.32 -5.49
N MET A 270 7.35 -11.22 -4.77
CA MET A 270 6.05 -11.79 -5.12
C MET A 270 5.13 -11.71 -3.91
N THR A 271 3.99 -11.05 -4.04
CA THR A 271 2.98 -11.03 -2.98
C THR A 271 2.07 -12.26 -3.11
N VAL A 272 1.74 -12.85 -1.97
CA VAL A 272 0.87 -14.02 -1.86
C VAL A 272 -0.31 -13.68 -0.98
N LEU A 273 -1.52 -13.91 -1.49
CA LEU A 273 -2.77 -13.57 -0.81
C LEU A 273 -3.17 -14.65 0.18
N ALA A 274 -3.06 -14.37 1.48
CA ALA A 274 -3.55 -15.25 2.54
C ALA A 274 -3.12 -16.73 2.41
N PRO A 275 -1.81 -17.05 2.25
CA PRO A 275 -1.37 -18.43 2.14
C PRO A 275 -1.70 -19.23 3.42
N GLU A 276 -1.90 -20.55 3.27
CA GLU A 276 -2.24 -21.42 4.41
C GLU A 276 -1.13 -21.52 5.44
N GLY A 277 0.12 -21.24 5.04
CA GLY A 277 1.30 -21.24 5.89
C GLY A 277 2.45 -20.46 5.26
N TYR A 278 3.50 -20.27 6.07
CA TYR A 278 4.71 -19.51 5.72
C TYR A 278 5.42 -20.01 4.45
N LEU A 279 5.87 -19.09 3.61
CA LEU A 279 6.56 -19.35 2.34
C LEU A 279 8.01 -18.82 2.36
N PRO A 280 9.03 -19.68 2.31
CA PRO A 280 10.42 -19.26 2.53
C PRO A 280 10.99 -18.38 1.42
N GLY A 281 11.41 -17.16 1.78
CA GLY A 281 12.09 -16.22 0.88
C GLY A 281 13.12 -15.35 1.61
N LEU A 282 14.34 -15.87 1.84
CA LEU A 282 15.39 -15.17 2.61
C LEU A 282 16.39 -14.37 1.74
N GLY A 283 16.22 -14.40 0.42
CA GLY A 283 17.31 -14.11 -0.52
C GLY A 283 17.83 -12.68 -0.51
N ASP A 284 17.03 -11.69 -0.12
CA ASP A 284 17.43 -10.28 -0.07
C ASP A 284 17.26 -9.63 1.31
N CYS A 285 17.20 -10.41 2.37
CA CYS A 285 16.94 -9.93 3.75
C CYS A 285 18.01 -8.98 4.34
N GLY A 286 19.11 -8.74 3.63
CA GLY A 286 20.24 -7.90 4.06
C GLY A 286 21.07 -8.41 5.24
N ARG A 287 20.61 -9.44 5.95
CA ARG A 287 21.23 -9.96 7.19
C ARG A 287 22.33 -11.01 6.93
N TYR A 288 22.42 -11.53 5.71
CA TYR A 288 23.43 -12.52 5.29
C TYR A 288 24.49 -11.98 4.32
N TRP A 289 24.60 -10.65 4.20
CA TRP A 289 25.62 -10.01 3.36
C TRP A 289 25.55 -10.52 1.91
N LEU A 290 26.63 -11.12 1.36
CA LEU A 290 26.67 -11.62 -0.01
C LEU A 290 26.05 -13.01 -0.19
N GLU A 291 25.58 -13.66 0.87
CA GLU A 291 24.78 -14.89 0.81
C GLU A 291 23.32 -14.55 0.45
N ASN A 292 23.16 -13.83 -0.67
CA ASN A 292 21.95 -13.18 -1.12
C ASN A 292 21.26 -13.95 -2.26
N ARG A 293 21.44 -15.28 -2.31
CA ARG A 293 20.79 -16.10 -3.34
C ARG A 293 19.35 -16.39 -2.92
N PRO A 294 18.40 -16.41 -3.88
CA PRO A 294 17.03 -16.80 -3.57
C PRO A 294 16.99 -18.19 -2.93
N THR A 295 16.25 -18.33 -1.83
CA THR A 295 16.05 -19.62 -1.14
C THR A 295 15.24 -20.58 -2.01
N ARG A 296 14.26 -20.04 -2.75
CA ARG A 296 13.37 -20.76 -3.63
C ARG A 296 13.16 -19.97 -4.93
N SER A 297 12.96 -20.66 -6.04
CA SER A 297 12.47 -20.02 -7.27
C SER A 297 10.98 -19.75 -7.20
N ILE A 298 10.49 -18.83 -8.05
CA ILE A 298 9.05 -18.55 -8.19
C ILE A 298 8.26 -19.85 -8.41
N LYS A 299 8.74 -20.72 -9.30
CA LYS A 299 8.12 -22.03 -9.56
C LYS A 299 8.02 -22.90 -8.31
N GLN A 300 9.04 -22.89 -7.45
CA GLN A 300 9.00 -23.66 -6.21
C GLN A 300 7.96 -23.11 -5.25
N ILE A 301 7.88 -21.79 -5.08
CA ILE A 301 6.87 -21.16 -4.21
C ILE A 301 5.46 -21.41 -4.73
N LEU A 302 5.21 -21.29 -6.04
CA LEU A 302 3.92 -21.59 -6.65
C LEU A 302 3.48 -23.07 -6.49
N ASN A 303 4.41 -23.98 -6.22
CA ASN A 303 4.06 -25.38 -5.90
C ASN A 303 3.80 -25.62 -4.41
N MET A 304 4.09 -24.64 -3.55
CA MET A 304 3.92 -24.71 -2.10
C MET A 304 2.59 -24.11 -1.62
N THR A 305 1.88 -23.40 -2.50
CA THR A 305 0.61 -22.73 -2.18
C THR A 305 -0.35 -22.82 -3.36
N GLU A 306 -1.65 -22.81 -3.06
CA GLU A 306 -2.71 -22.63 -4.06
C GLU A 306 -3.30 -21.19 -4.00
N ALA A 307 -2.80 -20.36 -3.07
CA ALA A 307 -3.19 -18.96 -2.93
C ALA A 307 -2.80 -18.12 -4.14
N HIS A 308 -3.60 -17.11 -4.48
CA HIS A 308 -3.28 -16.20 -5.57
C HIS A 308 -1.94 -15.49 -5.32
N CYS A 309 -1.06 -15.55 -6.32
CA CYS A 309 0.26 -14.93 -6.29
C CYS A 309 0.35 -13.81 -7.34
N PHE A 310 0.97 -12.69 -6.98
CA PHE A 310 1.13 -11.53 -7.85
C PHE A 310 2.60 -11.10 -7.92
N ALA A 311 3.04 -10.65 -9.10
CA ALA A 311 4.36 -10.04 -9.21
C ALA A 311 4.34 -8.66 -8.52
N ALA A 312 5.14 -8.49 -7.48
CA ALA A 312 5.25 -7.21 -6.78
C ALA A 312 6.16 -6.28 -7.60
N HIS A 313 5.69 -5.04 -7.82
CA HIS A 313 6.43 -3.90 -8.37
C HIS A 313 7.51 -4.27 -9.41
N PRO A 314 7.15 -4.99 -10.50
CA PRO A 314 8.07 -5.81 -11.28
C PRO A 314 9.21 -5.09 -12.01
N PHE A 315 9.10 -3.77 -12.16
CA PHE A 315 10.07 -2.88 -12.82
C PHE A 315 10.41 -1.65 -11.96
N GLN A 316 10.25 -1.74 -10.64
CA GLN A 316 10.67 -0.68 -9.72
C GLN A 316 12.15 -0.38 -9.93
N GLN A 317 12.49 0.90 -10.04
CA GLN A 317 13.87 1.30 -10.29
C GLN A 317 14.73 1.04 -9.06
N MET A 318 15.84 0.33 -9.24
CA MET A 318 16.78 -0.03 -8.19
C MET A 318 18.15 0.60 -8.42
N GLY A 319 18.81 1.00 -7.34
CA GLY A 319 20.19 1.47 -7.41
C GLY A 319 21.16 0.33 -7.79
N LEU A 320 22.28 0.65 -8.44
CA LEU A 320 23.30 -0.36 -8.80
C LEU A 320 23.85 -1.10 -7.57
N LEU A 321 24.03 -0.38 -6.46
CA LEU A 321 24.49 -0.96 -5.19
C LEU A 321 23.47 -1.94 -4.60
N GLU A 322 22.20 -1.52 -4.53
CA GLU A 322 21.10 -2.37 -4.09
C GLU A 322 21.01 -3.64 -4.95
N LYS A 323 21.05 -3.48 -6.27
CA LYS A 323 21.03 -4.60 -7.22
C LYS A 323 22.14 -5.62 -6.95
N PHE A 324 23.35 -5.15 -6.65
CA PHE A 324 24.50 -6.02 -6.38
C PHE A 324 24.42 -6.66 -4.99
N VAL A 325 24.19 -5.86 -3.95
CA VAL A 325 24.19 -6.30 -2.53
C VAL A 325 23.06 -7.27 -2.25
N PHE A 326 21.90 -7.07 -2.88
CA PHE A 326 20.71 -7.89 -2.67
C PHE A 326 20.42 -8.86 -3.82
N ARG A 327 21.29 -8.90 -4.83
CA ARG A 327 21.09 -9.70 -6.06
C ARG A 327 19.68 -9.48 -6.65
N ARG A 328 19.17 -8.25 -6.62
CA ARG A 328 17.83 -7.95 -7.13
C ARG A 328 17.78 -8.01 -8.66
N GLY A 329 16.66 -8.46 -9.18
CA GLY A 329 16.40 -8.64 -10.60
C GLY A 329 15.09 -7.99 -11.04
N TYR A 330 14.81 -8.10 -12.33
CA TYR A 330 13.53 -7.72 -12.89
C TYR A 330 12.74 -8.97 -13.29
N TRP A 331 11.42 -8.85 -13.27
CA TRP A 331 10.53 -9.88 -13.78
C TRP A 331 10.64 -10.03 -15.30
N LYS A 332 10.40 -11.24 -15.78
CA LYS A 332 10.40 -11.60 -17.20
C LYS A 332 9.18 -12.44 -17.56
N PRO A 333 8.85 -12.57 -18.87
CA PRO A 333 7.72 -13.41 -19.30
C PRO A 333 7.78 -14.85 -18.78
N GLU A 334 8.98 -15.45 -18.69
CA GLU A 334 9.13 -16.82 -18.20
C GLU A 334 8.79 -16.96 -16.71
N ASP A 335 8.97 -15.89 -15.93
CA ASP A 335 8.78 -15.87 -14.48
C ASP A 335 7.30 -15.93 -14.10
N LEU A 336 6.40 -15.59 -15.02
CA LEU A 336 4.95 -15.63 -14.82
C LEU A 336 4.40 -17.06 -14.69
N GLN A 337 5.17 -18.06 -15.13
CA GLN A 337 4.83 -19.49 -15.00
C GLN A 337 3.47 -19.88 -15.62
N LEU A 338 3.03 -19.16 -16.66
CA LEU A 338 1.68 -19.26 -17.26
C LEU A 338 1.28 -20.64 -17.82
N LYS A 339 2.25 -21.55 -17.99
CA LYS A 339 2.01 -22.93 -18.48
C LYS A 339 1.92 -23.97 -17.35
N ASN A 340 2.17 -23.57 -16.10
CA ASN A 340 2.08 -24.46 -14.96
C ASN A 340 0.65 -24.52 -14.42
N LYS A 341 0.37 -25.52 -13.57
CA LYS A 341 -0.91 -25.69 -12.86
C LYS A 341 -1.30 -24.42 -12.08
N HIS A 342 -0.33 -23.83 -11.39
CA HIS A 342 -0.47 -22.60 -10.64
C HIS A 342 0.53 -21.58 -11.20
N SER A 343 0.07 -20.34 -11.39
CA SER A 343 0.80 -19.29 -12.11
C SER A 343 0.56 -17.92 -11.46
N ILE A 344 1.36 -16.93 -11.85
CA ILE A 344 1.15 -15.55 -11.40
C ILE A 344 -0.16 -15.04 -11.96
N ARG A 345 -1.06 -14.58 -11.08
CA ARG A 345 -2.42 -14.16 -11.47
C ARG A 345 -2.46 -12.72 -11.98
N GLY A 346 -1.56 -11.86 -11.51
CA GLY A 346 -1.56 -10.44 -11.83
C GLY A 346 -0.24 -9.75 -11.51
N LEU A 347 -0.15 -8.47 -11.88
CA LEU A 347 1.06 -7.65 -11.78
C LEU A 347 0.77 -6.38 -11.00
N GLN A 348 1.49 -6.14 -9.91
CA GLN A 348 1.43 -4.90 -9.14
C GLN A 348 2.34 -3.84 -9.73
N PHE A 349 1.98 -3.30 -10.90
CA PHE A 349 2.78 -2.25 -11.52
C PHE A 349 2.46 -0.84 -10.98
N TRP A 350 1.37 -0.64 -10.22
CA TRP A 350 1.14 0.62 -9.53
C TRP A 350 1.44 0.47 -8.05
N ASN A 351 2.67 0.82 -7.66
CA ASN A 351 3.13 0.79 -6.27
C ASN A 351 3.17 2.21 -5.69
N GLY A 352 2.04 2.71 -5.19
CA GLY A 352 1.90 4.02 -4.53
C GLY A 352 2.05 5.26 -5.43
N ILE A 353 2.87 5.21 -6.48
CA ILE A 353 3.21 6.34 -7.37
C ILE A 353 3.22 5.92 -8.84
N ARG A 354 2.92 6.86 -9.74
CA ARG A 354 3.00 6.69 -11.21
C ARG A 354 4.37 7.13 -11.75
N ASP A 355 5.43 6.47 -11.29
CA ASP A 355 6.81 6.74 -11.70
C ASP A 355 7.25 5.92 -12.93
N GLU A 356 8.55 5.75 -13.15
CA GLU A 356 9.06 4.93 -14.25
C GLU A 356 8.75 3.43 -14.08
N GLY A 357 8.73 2.93 -12.84
CA GLY A 357 8.33 1.57 -12.54
C GLY A 357 6.87 1.30 -12.94
N PHE A 358 5.99 2.27 -12.70
CA PHE A 358 4.61 2.22 -13.19
C PHE A 358 4.52 2.14 -14.72
N LYS A 359 5.26 2.99 -15.44
CA LYS A 359 5.22 2.99 -16.91
C LYS A 359 5.70 1.68 -17.50
N LEU A 360 6.87 1.21 -17.07
CA LEU A 360 7.48 -0.03 -17.57
C LEU A 360 6.67 -1.26 -17.17
N GLY A 361 6.15 -1.32 -15.94
CA GLY A 361 5.30 -2.41 -15.47
C GLY A 361 3.95 -2.45 -16.20
N ARG A 362 3.33 -1.31 -16.47
CA ARG A 362 2.11 -1.22 -17.29
C ARG A 362 2.38 -1.66 -18.73
N GLU A 363 3.51 -1.26 -19.32
CA GLU A 363 3.90 -1.69 -20.66
C GLU A 363 4.11 -3.21 -20.72
N PHE A 364 4.81 -3.78 -19.72
CA PHE A 364 4.97 -5.23 -19.59
C PHE A 364 3.62 -5.94 -19.50
N TRP A 365 2.69 -5.42 -18.67
CA TRP A 365 1.33 -5.95 -18.56
C TRP A 365 0.58 -5.93 -19.91
N ILE A 366 0.58 -4.80 -20.62
CA ILE A 366 -0.07 -4.67 -21.95
C ILE A 366 0.55 -5.62 -22.97
N ASN A 367 1.88 -5.81 -22.93
CA ASN A 367 2.58 -6.75 -23.80
C ASN A 367 2.20 -8.20 -23.52
N GLU A 368 1.98 -8.57 -22.26
CA GLU A 368 1.48 -9.90 -21.89
C GLU A 368 0.02 -10.10 -22.31
N LEU A 369 -0.85 -9.09 -22.15
CA LEU A 369 -2.21 -9.12 -22.71
C LEU A 369 -2.19 -9.34 -24.23
N GLY A 370 -1.27 -8.69 -24.94
CA GLY A 370 -1.06 -8.86 -26.38
C GLY A 370 -0.57 -10.24 -26.81
N LYS A 371 -0.18 -11.10 -25.86
CA LYS A 371 0.16 -12.52 -26.07
C LYS A 371 -0.99 -13.47 -25.69
N GLY A 372 -2.13 -12.92 -25.26
CA GLY A 372 -3.26 -13.69 -24.75
C GLY A 372 -3.14 -14.05 -23.26
N ASN A 373 -2.20 -13.43 -22.53
CA ASN A 373 -2.00 -13.68 -21.10
C ASN A 373 -2.79 -12.64 -20.30
N TYR A 374 -4.04 -12.96 -19.94
CA TYR A 374 -4.98 -12.05 -19.27
C TYR A 374 -4.70 -11.90 -17.76
N LEU A 375 -3.52 -11.37 -17.44
CA LEU A 375 -3.09 -11.04 -16.08
C LEU A 375 -3.93 -9.90 -15.51
N LEU A 376 -4.21 -9.93 -14.21
CA LEU A 376 -4.91 -8.83 -13.54
C LEU A 376 -3.95 -7.64 -13.29
N PRO A 377 -4.40 -6.40 -13.49
CA PRO A 377 -3.70 -5.23 -12.96
C PRO A 377 -3.90 -5.17 -11.44
N ILE A 378 -2.82 -5.04 -10.69
CA ILE A 378 -2.84 -4.88 -9.23
C ILE A 378 -2.24 -3.51 -8.88
N GLY A 379 -2.90 -2.83 -7.96
CA GLY A 379 -2.44 -1.60 -7.33
C GLY A 379 -2.29 -1.84 -5.83
N GLY A 380 -1.18 -1.36 -5.27
CA GLY A 380 -0.89 -1.43 -3.84
C GLY A 380 0.04 -0.29 -3.47
N ASN A 381 0.34 -0.13 -2.18
CA ASN A 381 1.14 1.01 -1.72
C ASN A 381 2.51 0.62 -1.16
N ASP A 382 2.74 -0.64 -0.78
CA ASP A 382 4.02 -1.08 -0.17
C ASP A 382 4.32 -0.23 1.09
N ALA A 383 3.24 0.01 1.84
CA ALA A 383 3.23 0.93 2.97
C ALA A 383 3.76 0.24 4.22
N HIS A 384 4.77 0.83 4.85
CA HIS A 384 5.40 0.33 6.07
C HIS A 384 4.87 1.11 7.27
N GLY A 385 3.55 1.02 7.49
CA GLY A 385 2.89 1.89 8.47
C GLY A 385 2.84 3.37 8.04
N ASP A 386 3.01 3.66 6.74
CA ASP A 386 3.02 5.00 6.18
C ASP A 386 1.60 5.54 5.94
N LEU A 387 0.87 5.91 6.99
CA LEU A 387 -0.55 6.24 6.88
C LEU A 387 -0.79 7.64 6.29
N ASN A 388 0.12 8.58 6.53
CA ASN A 388 0.11 9.92 5.94
C ASN A 388 1.22 10.17 4.91
N SER A 389 2.40 9.65 5.24
CA SER A 389 3.65 9.89 4.53
C SER A 389 4.75 8.97 5.04
N MET A 390 5.65 8.59 4.14
CA MET A 390 6.78 7.75 4.43
C MET A 390 8.00 8.55 4.91
N THR A 391 8.69 7.99 5.89
CA THR A 391 10.05 8.39 6.25
C THR A 391 10.98 7.23 5.97
N ALA A 392 12.05 7.48 5.23
CA ALA A 392 12.97 6.45 4.80
C ALA A 392 14.41 6.92 4.92
N VAL A 393 15.32 5.96 4.87
CA VAL A 393 16.76 6.23 4.78
C VAL A 393 17.06 6.86 3.42
N ASP A 394 17.81 7.95 3.46
CA ASP A 394 18.34 8.60 2.25
C ASP A 394 19.79 8.19 2.03
N LEU A 395 20.62 8.42 3.06
CA LEU A 395 22.00 7.97 3.12
C LEU A 395 22.24 7.30 4.47
N PRO A 396 22.64 6.00 4.49
CA PRO A 396 22.82 5.26 5.72
C PRO A 396 23.63 6.02 6.77
N LEU A 397 23.11 6.11 8.01
CA LEU A 397 23.70 6.76 9.19
C LEU A 397 23.82 8.30 9.12
N ILE A 398 23.45 8.91 7.99
CA ILE A 398 23.76 10.31 7.70
C ILE A 398 22.50 11.15 7.55
N SER A 399 21.52 10.69 6.77
CA SER A 399 20.30 11.45 6.48
C SER A 399 19.09 10.56 6.24
N LEU A 400 17.93 11.12 6.56
CA LEU A 400 16.61 10.59 6.25
C LEU A 400 15.97 11.44 5.15
N LYS A 401 15.05 10.84 4.39
CA LYS A 401 14.17 11.51 3.45
C LYS A 401 12.71 11.33 3.87
N HIS A 402 11.88 12.26 3.42
CA HIS A 402 10.44 12.27 3.64
C HIS A 402 9.72 12.33 2.29
N THR A 403 8.70 11.50 2.11
CA THR A 403 7.89 11.47 0.89
C THR A 403 6.44 11.12 1.20
N ARG A 404 5.53 11.40 0.26
CA ARG A 404 4.13 10.92 0.30
C ARG A 404 3.86 9.83 -0.75
N ALA A 405 4.92 9.30 -1.36
CA ALA A 405 4.81 8.02 -2.06
C ALA A 405 4.43 6.93 -1.04
N HIS A 406 3.89 5.81 -1.54
CA HIS A 406 3.62 4.61 -0.73
C HIS A 406 2.65 4.81 0.46
N THR A 407 1.83 5.87 0.41
CA THR A 407 0.85 6.13 1.48
C THR A 407 -0.25 5.06 1.48
N PHE A 408 -0.45 4.41 2.63
CA PHE A 408 -1.40 3.31 2.81
C PHE A 408 -2.80 3.64 2.27
N GLY A 409 -3.36 2.76 1.44
CA GLY A 409 -4.72 2.88 0.89
C GLY A 409 -4.94 4.01 -0.13
N ASN A 410 -3.87 4.68 -0.59
CA ASN A 410 -3.97 5.69 -1.64
C ASN A 410 -4.25 5.03 -3.00
N VAL A 411 -3.38 4.11 -3.44
CA VAL A 411 -3.64 3.24 -4.59
C VAL A 411 -4.43 2.02 -4.13
N ARG A 412 -5.42 1.60 -4.90
CA ARG A 412 -6.36 0.54 -4.53
C ARG A 412 -6.50 -0.45 -5.67
N THR A 413 -6.69 -1.72 -5.33
CA THR A 413 -7.27 -2.70 -6.25
C THR A 413 -8.73 -2.88 -5.89
N VAL A 414 -9.62 -2.75 -6.88
CA VAL A 414 -11.06 -2.89 -6.71
C VAL A 414 -11.52 -4.09 -7.51
N ILE A 415 -12.19 -5.03 -6.83
CA ILE A 415 -12.54 -6.34 -7.36
C ILE A 415 -14.06 -6.49 -7.44
N LYS A 416 -14.56 -7.14 -8.49
CA LYS A 416 -15.98 -7.48 -8.61
C LYS A 416 -16.30 -8.69 -7.74
N LEU A 417 -17.30 -8.57 -6.88
CA LEU A 417 -17.83 -9.67 -6.09
C LEU A 417 -18.89 -10.42 -6.91
N ASP A 418 -18.95 -11.74 -6.78
CA ASP A 418 -19.95 -12.54 -7.51
C ASP A 418 -21.36 -12.27 -6.94
N GLU A 419 -22.33 -12.08 -7.83
CA GLU A 419 -23.73 -11.80 -7.49
C GLU A 419 -24.53 -13.06 -7.14
N SER A 420 -23.92 -14.26 -7.21
CA SER A 420 -24.60 -15.54 -6.96
C SER A 420 -25.10 -15.75 -5.51
N GLY A 421 -25.09 -14.71 -4.67
CA GLY A 421 -25.73 -14.70 -3.35
C GLY A 421 -26.42 -13.37 -3.07
N ALA A 422 -27.74 -13.33 -3.26
CA ALA A 422 -28.70 -12.32 -2.81
C ALA A 422 -28.18 -11.32 -1.76
N LYS A 423 -28.26 -10.00 -2.05
CA LYS A 423 -28.12 -8.86 -1.10
C LYS A 423 -27.21 -9.20 0.08
N GLN A 424 -25.89 -9.03 -0.06
CA GLN A 424 -24.89 -9.26 0.99
C GLN A 424 -25.41 -8.84 2.38
N LYS A 425 -25.93 -9.82 3.14
CA LYS A 425 -26.28 -9.68 4.56
C LYS A 425 -25.09 -10.04 5.45
N SER A 426 -24.03 -10.62 4.87
CA SER A 426 -22.85 -11.10 5.56
C SER A 426 -21.64 -10.22 5.23
N PRO A 427 -20.70 -10.05 6.18
CA PRO A 427 -19.42 -9.38 5.93
C PRO A 427 -18.63 -10.06 4.80
N LEU A 428 -17.76 -9.29 4.14
CA LEU A 428 -16.82 -9.77 3.12
C LEU A 428 -15.94 -10.90 3.67
N SER A 429 -15.74 -11.96 2.89
CA SER A 429 -14.96 -13.14 3.29
C SER A 429 -13.77 -13.41 2.36
N LEU A 430 -12.78 -14.17 2.82
CA LEU A 430 -11.65 -14.61 1.99
C LEU A 430 -12.10 -15.42 0.76
N ALA A 431 -13.21 -16.16 0.86
CA ALA A 431 -13.76 -16.90 -0.29
C ALA A 431 -14.23 -15.94 -1.40
N ASP A 432 -14.87 -14.83 -1.02
CA ASP A 432 -15.30 -13.80 -1.98
C ASP A 432 -14.10 -13.17 -2.68
N ILE A 433 -13.04 -12.85 -1.91
CA ILE A 433 -11.78 -12.30 -2.45
C ILE A 433 -11.13 -13.29 -3.43
N ASN A 434 -11.03 -14.57 -3.05
CA ASN A 434 -10.45 -15.61 -3.88
C ASN A 434 -11.24 -15.84 -5.17
N ALA A 435 -12.57 -15.82 -5.11
CA ALA A 435 -13.42 -15.93 -6.29
C ALA A 435 -13.21 -14.73 -7.23
N ALA A 436 -13.14 -13.52 -6.68
CA ALA A 436 -12.94 -12.31 -7.47
C ALA A 436 -11.57 -12.27 -8.17
N PHE A 437 -10.49 -12.70 -7.50
CA PHE A 437 -9.17 -12.81 -8.14
C PHE A 437 -9.05 -13.99 -9.11
N ALA A 438 -9.89 -15.02 -8.98
CA ALA A 438 -10.00 -16.06 -10.01
C ALA A 438 -10.72 -15.55 -11.27
N ALA A 439 -11.65 -14.60 -11.12
CA ALA A 439 -12.35 -13.94 -12.21
C ALA A 439 -11.49 -12.88 -12.94
N ASP A 440 -12.06 -12.19 -13.93
CA ASP A 440 -11.36 -11.27 -14.84
C ASP A 440 -11.66 -9.79 -14.60
N ASN A 441 -12.59 -9.45 -13.70
CA ASN A 441 -13.09 -8.09 -13.54
C ASN A 441 -12.55 -7.41 -12.27
N CYS A 442 -11.54 -6.57 -12.48
CA CYS A 442 -11.02 -5.66 -11.46
C CYS A 442 -10.56 -4.34 -12.10
N TYR A 443 -10.28 -3.35 -11.26
CA TYR A 443 -9.61 -2.14 -11.68
C TYR A 443 -8.69 -1.62 -10.58
N ILE A 444 -7.73 -0.80 -10.96
CA ILE A 444 -6.82 -0.12 -10.03
C ILE A 444 -7.09 1.38 -10.07
N THR A 445 -7.02 2.05 -8.92
CA THR A 445 -7.38 3.48 -8.82
C THR A 445 -6.69 4.19 -7.66
N ASP A 446 -6.53 5.52 -7.75
CA ASP A 446 -6.23 6.40 -6.62
C ASP A 446 -7.35 7.43 -6.34
N GLY A 447 -8.56 7.18 -6.88
CA GLY A 447 -9.72 8.06 -6.72
C GLY A 447 -10.97 7.61 -7.49
N PRO A 448 -11.01 7.77 -8.82
CA PRO A 448 -12.21 7.49 -9.62
C PRO A 448 -12.54 5.99 -9.70
N ALA A 449 -13.82 5.67 -9.85
CA ALA A 449 -14.24 4.32 -10.22
C ALA A 449 -14.20 4.15 -11.74
N LEU A 450 -13.69 3.01 -12.20
CA LEU A 450 -13.68 2.65 -13.61
C LEU A 450 -13.85 1.14 -13.73
N TRP A 451 -14.97 0.68 -14.28
CA TRP A 451 -15.24 -0.75 -14.43
C TRP A 451 -15.89 -1.03 -15.77
N TRP A 452 -16.06 -2.32 -16.07
CA TRP A 452 -16.82 -2.75 -17.22
C TRP A 452 -17.88 -3.77 -16.83
N GLU A 453 -18.97 -3.77 -17.58
CA GLU A 453 -20.04 -4.75 -17.50
C GLU A 453 -20.17 -5.46 -18.84
N ARG A 454 -20.52 -6.74 -18.78
CA ARG A 454 -20.77 -7.58 -19.95
C ARG A 454 -22.23 -7.98 -19.96
N ASP A 455 -22.87 -7.75 -21.09
CA ASP A 455 -24.21 -8.23 -21.38
C ASP A 455 -24.26 -8.93 -22.75
N ASN A 456 -25.46 -9.32 -23.18
CA ASN A 456 -25.65 -9.96 -24.48
C ASN A 456 -25.33 -9.05 -25.68
N ASN A 457 -25.25 -7.73 -25.46
CA ASN A 457 -25.06 -6.71 -26.49
C ASN A 457 -23.61 -6.23 -26.59
N GLY A 458 -22.75 -6.58 -25.63
CA GLY A 458 -21.32 -6.32 -25.67
C GLY A 458 -20.73 -5.97 -24.31
N ILE A 459 -19.82 -5.00 -24.33
CA ILE A 459 -19.16 -4.47 -23.13
C ILE A 459 -19.53 -3.00 -22.99
N THR A 460 -19.88 -2.58 -21.78
CA THR A 460 -20.04 -1.17 -21.42
C THR A 460 -19.01 -0.80 -20.37
N PHE A 461 -18.27 0.28 -20.60
CA PHE A 461 -17.37 0.86 -19.61
C PHE A 461 -18.08 1.97 -18.85
N HIS A 462 -17.87 2.00 -17.54
CA HIS A 462 -18.44 2.98 -16.64
C HIS A 462 -17.31 3.70 -15.92
N ALA A 463 -17.31 5.03 -15.98
CA ALA A 463 -16.41 5.88 -15.20
C ALA A 463 -17.23 6.77 -14.26
N ARG A 464 -16.83 6.86 -12.99
CA ARG A 464 -17.46 7.74 -11.98
C ARG A 464 -16.40 8.43 -11.15
N SER A 465 -16.58 9.72 -10.92
CA SER A 465 -15.78 10.55 -10.02
C SER A 465 -16.70 11.51 -9.27
N ASN A 466 -16.16 12.22 -8.29
CA ASN A 466 -16.82 13.28 -7.57
C ASN A 466 -15.78 14.36 -7.21
N LYS A 467 -16.22 15.46 -6.59
CA LYS A 467 -15.30 16.57 -6.24
C LYS A 467 -14.13 16.13 -5.37
N GLU A 468 -14.31 15.12 -4.52
CA GLU A 468 -13.26 14.59 -3.64
C GLU A 468 -12.17 13.84 -4.42
N THR A 469 -12.56 13.20 -5.53
CA THR A 469 -11.71 12.37 -6.39
C THR A 469 -11.31 13.04 -7.72
N GLY A 470 -11.52 14.36 -7.83
CA GLY A 470 -11.02 15.18 -8.94
C GLY A 470 -12.06 15.69 -9.93
N GLY A 471 -13.34 15.38 -9.71
CA GLY A 471 -14.47 15.91 -10.47
C GLY A 471 -14.53 15.34 -11.89
N GLY A 472 -14.69 16.21 -12.89
CA GLY A 472 -14.78 15.77 -14.28
C GLY A 472 -13.54 15.03 -14.78
N PHE A 473 -13.69 14.27 -15.86
CA PHE A 473 -12.59 13.54 -16.47
C PHE A 473 -11.88 14.36 -17.54
N ARG A 474 -10.54 14.42 -17.44
CA ARG A 474 -9.68 14.87 -18.54
C ARG A 474 -9.85 13.94 -19.74
N TYR A 475 -9.88 12.63 -19.50
CA TYR A 475 -10.22 11.64 -20.52
C TYR A 475 -10.77 10.36 -19.89
N VAL A 476 -11.54 9.62 -20.70
CA VAL A 476 -11.85 8.21 -20.52
C VAL A 476 -11.50 7.52 -21.84
N ARG A 477 -10.39 6.78 -21.86
CA ARG A 477 -9.86 6.13 -23.07
C ARG A 477 -10.13 4.64 -23.02
N ILE A 478 -10.62 4.12 -24.13
CA ILE A 478 -10.85 2.68 -24.31
C ILE A 478 -9.88 2.17 -25.35
N TYR A 479 -9.19 1.10 -24.99
CA TYR A 479 -8.22 0.41 -25.81
C TYR A 479 -8.77 -0.95 -26.22
N GLY A 480 -8.61 -1.30 -27.48
CA GLY A 480 -8.97 -2.61 -28.01
C GLY A 480 -7.78 -3.28 -28.71
N ARG A 481 -7.64 -4.59 -28.54
CA ARG A 481 -6.64 -5.38 -29.28
C ARG A 481 -7.31 -6.23 -30.35
N ARG A 482 -7.03 -5.98 -31.63
CA ARG A 482 -7.67 -6.70 -32.74
C ARG A 482 -7.13 -8.12 -32.91
N ILE A 483 -8.02 -9.01 -33.38
CA ILE A 483 -7.66 -10.30 -33.96
C ILE A 483 -7.41 -10.07 -35.46
N GLN A 484 -6.23 -10.42 -35.94
CA GLN A 484 -5.87 -10.33 -37.36
C GLN A 484 -6.46 -11.51 -38.14
N ASN A 485 -6.55 -11.39 -39.47
CA ASN A 485 -7.05 -12.44 -40.37
C ASN A 485 -6.28 -13.78 -40.24
N ASN A 486 -5.04 -13.74 -39.76
CA ASN A 486 -4.21 -14.92 -39.52
C ASN A 486 -4.44 -15.55 -38.11
N GLY A 487 -5.42 -15.07 -37.36
CA GLY A 487 -5.75 -15.50 -35.99
C GLY A 487 -4.83 -14.96 -34.89
N LYS A 488 -3.80 -14.18 -35.22
CA LYS A 488 -2.88 -13.57 -34.24
C LYS A 488 -3.43 -12.25 -33.73
N LEU A 489 -3.00 -11.87 -32.53
CA LEU A 489 -3.29 -10.55 -31.97
C LEU A 489 -2.45 -9.47 -32.67
N ALA A 490 -3.05 -8.29 -32.86
CA ALA A 490 -2.35 -7.13 -33.38
C ALA A 490 -1.16 -6.73 -32.48
N PRO A 491 -0.06 -6.18 -33.04
CA PRO A 491 1.12 -5.82 -32.25
C PRO A 491 0.86 -4.71 -31.23
N GLU A 492 -0.12 -3.84 -31.49
CA GLU A 492 -0.47 -2.71 -30.62
C GLU A 492 -1.99 -2.68 -30.34
N GLU A 493 -2.37 -2.02 -29.25
CA GLU A 493 -3.76 -1.68 -28.99
C GLU A 493 -4.14 -0.43 -29.78
N GLU A 494 -5.39 -0.35 -30.22
CA GLU A 494 -5.94 0.85 -30.82
C GLU A 494 -6.89 1.57 -29.86
N VAL A 495 -6.90 2.90 -29.93
CA VAL A 495 -7.88 3.72 -29.22
C VAL A 495 -9.22 3.60 -29.93
N MET A 496 -10.25 3.18 -29.21
CA MET A 496 -11.58 2.96 -29.76
C MET A 496 -12.36 4.28 -29.92
N ILE A 497 -13.24 4.33 -30.93
CA ILE A 497 -14.06 5.49 -31.30
C ILE A 497 -14.95 5.99 -30.14
N GLY A 498 -15.27 5.13 -29.17
CA GLY A 498 -16.05 5.50 -27.96
C GLY A 498 -15.27 6.28 -26.90
N SER A 499 -13.95 6.44 -27.04
CA SER A 499 -13.14 7.19 -26.07
C SER A 499 -13.57 8.66 -25.96
N GLN A 500 -13.62 9.17 -24.74
CA GLN A 500 -14.09 10.52 -24.42
C GLN A 500 -12.96 11.40 -23.88
N VAL A 501 -13.05 12.71 -24.13
CA VAL A 501 -12.13 13.74 -23.64
C VAL A 501 -12.97 14.85 -23.00
N ALA A 502 -12.50 15.42 -21.90
CA ALA A 502 -13.18 16.49 -21.17
C ALA A 502 -14.66 16.17 -20.89
N THR A 503 -14.91 14.98 -20.34
CA THR A 503 -16.27 14.50 -20.02
C THR A 503 -16.62 14.87 -18.56
N PRO A 504 -17.91 14.92 -18.17
CA PRO A 504 -18.32 15.20 -16.79
C PRO A 504 -17.75 14.19 -15.77
N ASP A 505 -18.22 14.26 -14.54
CA ASP A 505 -17.84 13.33 -13.46
C ASP A 505 -18.41 11.90 -13.64
N HIS A 506 -19.09 11.63 -14.74
CA HIS A 506 -19.62 10.32 -15.10
C HIS A 506 -19.57 10.10 -16.61
N ALA A 507 -19.32 8.84 -17.02
CA ALA A 507 -19.44 8.39 -18.40
C ALA A 507 -19.86 6.92 -18.46
N ASP A 508 -20.79 6.60 -19.35
CA ASP A 508 -21.18 5.24 -19.71
C ASP A 508 -20.95 5.05 -21.21
N ILE A 509 -20.06 4.13 -21.56
CA ILE A 509 -19.52 4.01 -22.91
C ILE A 509 -19.69 2.57 -23.40
N PRO A 510 -20.76 2.28 -24.16
CA PRO A 510 -20.91 0.99 -24.82
C PRO A 510 -19.86 0.88 -25.93
N VAL A 511 -19.25 -0.29 -26.07
CA VAL A 511 -18.24 -0.54 -27.11
C VAL A 511 -18.58 -1.73 -27.98
N ALA A 512 -18.38 -1.55 -29.30
CA ALA A 512 -18.46 -2.63 -30.27
C ALA A 512 -17.23 -3.53 -30.13
N THR A 513 -17.46 -4.80 -29.82
CA THR A 513 -16.41 -5.78 -29.50
C THR A 513 -16.02 -6.67 -30.69
N LEU A 514 -16.74 -6.58 -31.81
CA LEU A 514 -16.50 -7.42 -32.97
C LEU A 514 -15.09 -7.22 -33.54
N GLY A 515 -14.34 -8.32 -33.66
CA GLY A 515 -12.98 -8.33 -34.21
C GLY A 515 -11.88 -7.95 -33.21
N PHE A 516 -12.22 -7.81 -31.93
CA PHE A 516 -11.27 -7.61 -30.83
C PHE A 516 -11.13 -8.87 -29.98
N ALA A 517 -9.93 -9.13 -29.47
CA ALA A 517 -9.66 -10.19 -28.49
C ALA A 517 -9.96 -9.74 -27.06
N TYR A 518 -9.70 -8.47 -26.77
CA TYR A 518 -10.08 -7.84 -25.51
C TYR A 518 -10.25 -6.33 -25.70
N VAL A 519 -10.96 -5.75 -24.74
CA VAL A 519 -11.08 -4.30 -24.55
C VAL A 519 -10.77 -3.94 -23.09
N ARG A 520 -10.22 -2.76 -22.84
CA ARG A 520 -9.95 -2.23 -21.49
C ARG A 520 -10.03 -0.70 -21.49
N ALA A 521 -10.14 -0.08 -20.32
CA ALA A 521 -10.20 1.37 -20.21
C ALA A 521 -9.20 1.95 -19.22
N GLU A 522 -8.90 3.23 -19.42
CA GLU A 522 -8.18 4.09 -18.48
C GLU A 522 -8.86 5.45 -18.41
N CYS A 523 -8.86 6.08 -17.24
CA CYS A 523 -9.33 7.45 -17.09
C CYS A 523 -8.38 8.30 -16.25
N GLU A 524 -8.40 9.61 -16.49
CA GLU A 524 -7.73 10.60 -15.65
C GLU A 524 -8.70 11.74 -15.36
N THR A 525 -8.83 12.15 -14.09
CA THR A 525 -9.67 13.27 -13.67
C THR A 525 -8.99 14.61 -13.90
N ALA A 526 -9.72 15.71 -13.76
CA ALA A 526 -9.19 17.06 -13.95
C ALA A 526 -8.03 17.40 -13.00
N THR A 527 -7.96 16.74 -11.83
CA THR A 527 -6.87 16.93 -10.85
C THR A 527 -5.79 15.84 -10.94
N GLY A 528 -5.83 14.98 -11.96
CA GLY A 528 -4.82 13.95 -12.20
C GLY A 528 -5.01 12.67 -11.39
N LYS A 529 -6.21 12.41 -10.85
CA LYS A 529 -6.54 11.08 -10.31
C LYS A 529 -6.77 10.09 -11.45
N PHE A 530 -6.38 8.84 -11.27
CA PHE A 530 -6.27 7.86 -12.36
C PHE A 530 -6.94 6.54 -11.98
N ALA A 531 -7.51 5.87 -12.98
CA ALA A 531 -7.93 4.48 -12.87
C ALA A 531 -7.69 3.71 -14.17
N LEU A 532 -7.55 2.39 -14.05
CA LEU A 532 -7.30 1.45 -15.15
C LEU A 532 -8.03 0.13 -14.87
N THR A 533 -8.75 -0.39 -15.86
CA THR A 533 -9.44 -1.69 -15.75
C THR A 533 -8.54 -2.85 -16.13
N SER A 534 -8.86 -4.04 -15.63
CA SER A 534 -8.48 -5.30 -16.26
C SER A 534 -8.98 -5.37 -17.71
N ALA A 535 -8.44 -6.34 -18.46
CA ALA A 535 -8.90 -6.62 -19.81
C ALA A 535 -10.20 -7.44 -19.79
N ALA A 536 -11.26 -6.93 -20.42
CA ALA A 536 -12.46 -7.69 -20.70
C ALA A 536 -12.19 -8.60 -21.92
N GLN A 537 -11.96 -9.89 -21.67
CA GLN A 537 -11.70 -10.87 -22.73
C GLN A 537 -12.95 -11.12 -23.57
N LEU A 538 -12.86 -11.07 -24.89
CA LEU A 538 -13.99 -11.34 -25.79
C LEU A 538 -13.94 -12.81 -26.21
N LEU A 539 -15.04 -13.54 -25.94
CA LEU A 539 -15.17 -14.97 -26.21
C LEU A 539 -15.42 -15.23 -27.70
#